data_AF-A0A972XSZ6-F1
#
_entry.id   AF-A0A972XSZ6-F1
#
_cell.length_a   1.000
_cell.length_b   1.000
_cell.length_c   1.000
_cell.angle_alpha   90.00
_cell.angle_beta   90.00
_cell.angle_gamma   90.00
#
_symmetry.space_group_name_H-M   'P 1'
#
loop_
_entity.id
_entity.type
_entity.pdbx_description
1 polymer ?
#
loop_
_entity_poly.entity_id
_entity_poly.type
_entity_poly.pdbx_seq_one_letter_code
_entity_poly.pdbx_strand_id
1 'polypeptide(L)' 'MRTLYDKIWDEHVVHTEDDGTAIIYIDRHLVHEVTSPQAFEGLREAGRKVWRISSIVATADHNTP' A
#
# COMPACT_ATOMS: atom_id res chain seq x y z
N MET A 1 -2.32 25.61 14.62
CA MET A 1 -2.65 25.46 13.19
C MET A 1 -2.08 24.12 12.75
N ARG A 2 -2.88 23.25 12.10
CA ARG A 2 -2.39 21.96 11.56
C ARG A 2 -1.88 22.16 10.14
N THR A 3 -0.73 21.57 9.82
CA THR A 3 -0.14 21.57 8.48
C THR A 3 -0.98 20.70 7.52
N LEU A 4 -0.70 20.76 6.22
CA LEU A 4 -1.32 19.83 5.27
C LEU A 4 -0.91 18.38 5.56
N TYR A 5 0.33 18.16 5.97
CA TYR A 5 0.83 16.83 6.33
C TYR A 5 0.05 16.25 7.51
N ASP A 6 -0.14 17.04 8.58
CA ASP A 6 -0.91 16.59 9.75
C ASP A 6 -2.34 16.20 9.36
N LYS A 7 -2.96 16.98 8.47
CA LYS A 7 -4.33 16.68 8.01
C LYS A 7 -4.41 15.37 7.24
N ILE A 8 -3.48 15.13 6.31
CA ILE A 8 -3.44 13.88 5.54
C ILE A 8 -3.14 12.71 6.47
N TRP A 9 -2.17 12.85 7.37
CA TRP A 9 -1.83 11.83 8.36
C TRP A 9 -3.05 11.47 9.24
N ASP A 10 -3.69 12.47 9.85
CA ASP A 10 -4.86 12.31 10.72
C ASP A 10 -6.03 11.60 10.01
N GLU A 11 -6.16 11.77 8.68
CA GLU A 11 -7.23 11.13 7.88
C GLU A 11 -6.96 9.64 7.62
N HIS A 12 -5.70 9.18 7.66
CA HIS A 12 -5.31 7.82 7.27
C HIS A 12 -4.89 6.93 8.44
N VAL A 13 -4.62 7.49 9.62
CA VAL A 13 -4.34 6.67 10.82
C VAL A 13 -5.62 5.97 11.27
N VAL A 14 -5.57 4.63 11.29
CA VAL A 14 -6.66 3.78 11.77
C VAL A 14 -6.53 3.54 13.27
N HIS A 15 -5.30 3.37 13.75
CA HIS A 15 -4.99 3.10 15.14
C HIS A 15 -3.55 3.51 15.45
N THR A 16 -3.30 3.90 16.70
CA THR A 16 -1.96 4.12 17.23
C THR A 16 -1.82 3.29 18.49
N GLU A 17 -0.84 2.40 18.50
CA GLU A 17 -0.47 1.57 19.64
C GLU A 17 0.12 2.43 20.77
N ASP A 18 0.18 1.87 21.99
CA ASP A 18 0.69 2.59 23.18
C ASP A 18 2.16 3.03 23.04
N ASP A 19 2.96 2.33 22.23
CA ASP A 19 4.36 2.66 21.94
C ASP A 19 4.53 3.74 20.86
N GLY A 20 3.42 4.22 20.29
CA GLY A 20 3.39 5.23 19.23
C GLY A 20 3.42 4.66 17.81
N THR A 21 3.46 3.33 17.63
CA THR A 21 3.35 2.70 16.30
C THR A 21 1.97 2.95 15.70
N ALA A 22 1.91 3.48 14.48
CA ALA A 22 0.65 3.78 13.80
C ALA A 22 0.32 2.73 12.74
N ILE A 23 -0.94 2.29 12.73
CA ILE A 23 -1.54 1.57 11.62
C ILE A 23 -2.15 2.59 10.67
N ILE A 24 -1.63 2.63 9.45
CA ILE A 24 -2.06 3.56 8.40
C ILE A 24 -2.84 2.79 7.34
N TYR A 25 -3.98 3.34 6.93
CA TYR A 25 -4.74 2.85 5.81
C TYR A 25 -4.09 3.25 4.47
N ILE A 26 -3.99 2.31 3.54
CA ILE A 26 -3.44 2.55 2.20
C ILE A 26 -4.57 2.56 1.17
N ASP A 27 -4.81 3.73 0.57
CA ASP A 27 -5.89 3.92 -0.40
C ASP A 27 -5.56 3.48 -1.82
N ARG A 28 -4.27 3.49 -2.18
CA ARG A 28 -3.82 3.16 -3.53
C ARG A 28 -2.49 2.42 -3.50
N HIS A 29 -2.41 1.36 -4.29
CA HIS A 29 -1.15 0.69 -4.58
C HIS A 29 -0.77 0.96 -6.03
N LEU A 30 0.42 1.52 -6.24
CA LEU A 30 1.02 1.66 -7.56
C LEU A 30 2.04 0.53 -7.71
N VAL A 31 1.79 -0.37 -8.67
CA VAL A 31 2.60 -1.57 -8.87
C VAL A 31 3.19 -1.58 -10.28
N HIS A 32 4.40 -2.12 -10.38
CA HIS A 32 5.14 -2.22 -11.63
C HIS A 32 5.87 -3.57 -11.74
N GLU A 33 6.22 -3.96 -12.97
CA GLU A 33 6.67 -5.30 -13.34
C GLU A 33 8.02 -5.74 -12.74
N VAL A 34 8.77 -4.83 -12.12
CA VAL A 34 10.11 -5.15 -11.59
C VAL A 34 10.04 -5.68 -10.16
N THR A 35 9.26 -5.04 -9.30
CA THR A 35 9.23 -5.34 -7.84
C THR A 35 7.95 -6.03 -7.39
N SER A 36 6.88 -5.92 -8.19
CA SER A 36 5.58 -6.45 -7.82
C SER A 36 5.47 -7.97 -7.94
N PRO A 37 6.16 -8.66 -8.88
CA PRO A 37 6.14 -10.13 -8.91
C PRO A 37 6.52 -10.77 -7.58
N GLN A 38 7.53 -10.24 -6.88
CA GLN A 38 7.99 -10.74 -5.59
C GLN A 38 6.93 -10.54 -4.49
N ALA A 39 6.20 -9.42 -4.50
CA ALA A 39 5.12 -9.16 -3.55
C ALA A 39 3.93 -10.12 -3.77
N PHE A 40 3.56 -10.38 -5.03
CA PHE A 40 2.50 -11.35 -5.36
C PHE A 40 2.91 -12.79 -5.01
N GLU A 41 4.20 -13.12 -5.15
CA GLU A 41 4.73 -14.42 -4.72
C GLU A 41 4.56 -14.61 -3.21
N GLY A 42 4.94 -13.62 -2.41
CA GLY A 42 4.75 -13.68 -0.96
C GLY A 42 3.28 -13.83 -0.55
N LEU A 43 2.34 -13.21 -1.28
CA LEU A 43 0.90 -13.44 -1.06
C LEU A 43 0.50 -14.89 -1.35
N ARG A 44 1.01 -15.47 -2.44
CA ARG A 44 0.74 -16.86 -2.82
C ARG A 44 1.28 -17.86 -1.81
N GLU A 45 2.53 -17.69 -1.37
CA GLU A 45 3.15 -18.52 -0.34
C GLU A 45 2.38 -18.46 0.98
N ALA A 46 1.90 -17.27 1.35
CA ALA A 46 1.07 -17.07 2.54
C ALA A 46 -0.40 -17.52 2.37
N GLY A 47 -0.81 -18.03 1.21
CA GLY A 47 -2.19 -18.42 0.90
C GLY A 47 -3.19 -17.25 0.91
N ARG A 48 -2.72 -16.02 0.70
CA ARG A 48 -3.52 -14.79 0.77
C ARG A 48 -3.96 -14.34 -0.61
N LYS A 49 -5.16 -13.80 -0.68
CA LYS A 49 -5.68 -13.11 -1.87
C LYS A 49 -5.33 -11.64 -1.81
N VAL A 50 -5.16 -11.03 -2.98
CA VAL A 50 -5.06 -9.57 -3.11
C VAL A 50 -6.33 -8.94 -2.58
N TRP A 51 -6.18 -7.98 -1.67
CA TRP A 51 -7.30 -7.29 -1.06
C TRP A 51 -7.61 -5.99 -1.82
N ARG A 52 -8.90 -5.63 -1.89
CA ARG A 52 -9.42 -4.40 -2.52
C ARG A 52 -8.79 -4.10 -3.89
N ILE A 53 -8.92 -5.01 -4.85
CA ILE A 53 -8.31 -4.90 -6.20
C ILE A 53 -8.53 -3.54 -6.88
N SER A 54 -9.68 -2.88 -6.64
CA SER A 54 -9.97 -1.54 -7.18
C SER A 54 -9.05 -0.41 -6.66
N SER A 55 -8.30 -0.63 -5.58
CA SER A 55 -7.29 0.32 -5.10
C SER A 55 -5.97 0.25 -5.89
N ILE A 56 -5.79 -0.76 -6.74
CA ILE A 56 -4.50 -1.06 -7.36
C ILE A 56 -4.46 -0.48 -8.77
N VAL A 57 -3.35 0.18 -9.12
CA VAL A 57 -3.00 0.55 -10.49
C VAL A 57 -1.71 -0.16 -10.84
N ALA A 58 -1.75 -0.98 -11.89
CA ALA A 58 -0.60 -1.69 -12.42
C ALA A 58 -0.18 -1.06 -13.74
N THR A 59 1.12 -0.83 -13.88
CA THR A 59 1.75 -0.42 -15.13
C THR A 59 2.88 -1.37 -15.48
N ALA A 60 3.11 -1.60 -16.76
CA ALA A 60 4.32 -2.25 -17.26
C ALA A 60 4.99 -1.22 -18.18
N ASP A 61 6.12 -0.67 -17.75
CA ASP A 61 6.72 0.52 -18.38
C ASP A 61 8.26 0.53 -18.39
N HIS A 62 8.91 -0.36 -17.65
CA HIS A 62 10.37 -0.47 -17.54
C HIS A 62 10.96 -1.55 -18.47
N ASN A 63 10.25 -2.66 -18.71
CA ASN A 63 10.72 -3.83 -19.46
C ASN A 63 9.71 -4.29 -20.54
N THR A 64 9.01 -3.34 -21.17
CA THR A 64 8.15 -3.62 -22.32
C THR A 64 8.96 -3.61 -23.62
N PRO A 65 8.93 -4.67 -24.46
CA PRO A 65 9.56 -4.67 -25.77
C PRO A 65 8.91 -3.68 -26.75
#